data_AF-A0A3D5YKM2-F1
#
_entry.id   AF-A0A3D5YKM2-F1
#
_cell.length_a   1.000
_cell.length_b   1.000
_cell.length_c   1.000
_cell.angle_alpha   90.00
_cell.angle_beta   90.00
_cell.angle_gamma   90.00
#
_symmetry.space_group_name_H-M   'P 1'
#
loop_
_entity.id
_entity.type
_entity.pdbx_description
1 polymer ?
#
loop_
_entity_poly.entity_id
_entity_poly.type
_entity_poly.pdbx_seq_one_letter_code
_entity_poly.pdbx_strand_id
1 'polypeptide(L)'
;DDSEALVHAMRLAIEYRQRFERDIFIDLLCYRKYGHNEGDEPRFTQPLLYKAISAHLNPREIYTQKLLSEGIANKQMVDEMQSEFKTMLEADFDESKKIELNVITPFMQEEWTAYPGAEPG
;
A
#
# COMPACT_ATOMS: atom_id res chain seq x y z
N ASP A 1 -0.85 14.91 1.72
CA ASP A 1 -1.76 14.12 0.87
C ASP A 1 -1.81 14.63 -0.54
N ASP A 2 -0.65 14.64 -1.20
CA ASP A 2 -0.51 15.02 -2.60
C ASP A 2 0.17 13.86 -3.33
N SER A 3 -0.65 13.09 -4.05
CA SER A 3 -0.22 11.90 -4.76
C SER A 3 0.73 12.25 -5.92
N GLU A 4 0.51 13.38 -6.59
CA GLU A 4 1.34 13.78 -7.73
C GLU A 4 2.71 14.29 -7.28
N ALA A 5 2.75 15.08 -6.19
CA ALA A 5 4.01 15.52 -5.60
C ALA A 5 4.84 14.32 -5.10
N LEU A 6 4.20 13.29 -4.54
CA LEU A 6 4.87 12.05 -4.15
C LEU A 6 5.48 11.34 -5.37
N VAL A 7 4.72 11.17 -6.45
CA VAL A 7 5.23 10.55 -7.69
C VAL A 7 6.40 11.35 -8.25
N HIS A 8 6.33 12.68 -8.22
CA HIS A 8 7.42 13.55 -8.66
C HIS A 8 8.68 13.36 -7.80
N ALA A 9 8.53 13.35 -6.47
CA ALA A 9 9.65 13.12 -5.56
C ALA A 9 10.31 11.74 -5.78
N MET A 10 9.51 10.70 -6.05
CA MET A 10 10.02 9.36 -6.36
C MET A 10 10.78 9.32 -7.69
N ARG A 11 10.26 9.99 -8.73
CA ARG A 11 10.96 10.11 -10.03
C ARG A 11 12.31 10.80 -9.87
N LEU A 12 12.33 11.92 -9.15
CA LEU A 12 13.57 12.63 -8.83
C LEU A 12 14.57 11.74 -8.08
N ALA A 13 14.10 10.95 -7.11
CA ALA A 13 14.97 10.07 -6.35
C ALA A 13 15.61 8.97 -7.20
N ILE A 14 14.85 8.38 -8.12
CA ILE A 14 15.36 7.40 -9.07
C ILE A 14 16.38 8.04 -10.01
N GLU A 15 16.07 9.21 -10.59
CA GLU A 15 16.97 9.93 -11.47
C GLU A 15 18.28 10.31 -10.77
N TYR A 16 18.20 10.78 -9.52
CA TYR A 16 19.37 11.09 -8.70
C TYR A 16 20.23 9.84 -8.47
N ARG A 17 19.62 8.72 -8.06
CA ARG A 17 20.33 7.47 -7.81
C ARG A 17 21.00 6.95 -9.08
N GLN A 18 20.34 7.01 -10.24
CA GLN A 18 20.90 6.58 -11.53
C GLN A 18 22.04 7.49 -12.01
N ARG A 19 21.92 8.80 -11.80
CA ARG A 19 22.89 9.77 -12.31
C ARG A 19 24.16 9.85 -11.45
N PHE A 20 24.00 9.77 -10.13
CA PHE A 20 25.08 10.04 -9.19
C PHE A 20 25.56 8.78 -8.46
N GLU A 21 24.83 7.66 -8.57
CA GLU A 21 25.15 6.40 -7.89
C GLU A 21 25.29 6.58 -6.38
N ARG A 22 24.50 7.50 -5.81
CA ARG A 22 24.47 7.80 -4.37
C ARG A 22 23.10 7.49 -3.79
N ASP A 23 23.12 7.18 -2.50
CA ASP A 23 21.93 7.01 -1.71
C ASP A 23 21.15 8.32 -1.59
N ILE A 24 19.84 8.19 -1.54
CA ILE A 24 18.90 9.28 -1.31
C ILE A 24 17.88 8.83 -0.28
N PHE A 25 17.54 9.72 0.65
CA PHE A 25 16.51 9.47 1.66
C PHE A 25 15.23 10.19 1.27
N ILE A 26 14.09 9.50 1.41
CA ILE A 26 12.77 10.08 1.18
C ILE A 26 12.01 10.04 2.50
N ASP A 27 11.74 11.21 3.06
CA ASP A 27 10.86 11.35 4.21
C ASP A 27 9.42 11.48 3.73
N LEU A 28 8.68 10.36 3.77
CA LEU A 28 7.26 10.34 3.41
C LEU A 28 6.40 10.57 4.64
N LEU A 29 6.01 11.82 4.86
CA LEU A 29 5.10 12.18 5.95
C LEU A 29 3.70 11.65 5.65
N CYS A 30 3.23 10.72 6.47
CA CYS A 30 1.92 10.10 6.39
C CYS A 30 1.28 9.98 7.77
N TYR A 31 0.10 9.36 7.83
CA TYR A 31 -0.60 9.07 9.07
C TYR A 31 -1.07 7.62 9.11
N ARG A 32 -1.24 7.09 10.33
CA ARG A 32 -1.80 5.75 10.55
C ARG A 32 -3.26 5.87 10.96
N LYS A 33 -4.17 5.38 10.13
CA LYS A 33 -5.62 5.50 10.33
C LYS A 33 -6.12 4.75 11.57
N TYR A 34 -5.59 3.56 11.81
CA TYR A 34 -5.94 2.69 12.95
C TYR A 34 -4.79 2.62 13.96
N GLY A 35 -4.93 1.79 15.00
CA GLY A 35 -3.89 1.55 16.00
C GLY A 35 -2.63 0.90 15.42
N HIS A 36 -1.73 0.39 16.27
CA HIS A 36 -0.54 -0.29 15.76
C HIS A 36 -0.92 -1.57 14.99
N ASN A 37 -1.94 -2.27 15.46
CA ASN A 37 -2.78 -3.18 14.67
C ASN A 37 -4.25 -2.70 14.65
N GLU A 38 -5.10 -3.35 13.87
CA GLU A 38 -6.52 -3.00 13.69
C GLU A 38 -7.38 -3.21 14.95
N GLY A 39 -6.94 -4.08 15.87
CA GLY A 39 -7.60 -4.33 17.15
C GLY A 39 -7.20 -3.35 18.26
N ASP A 40 -6.13 -2.58 18.07
CA ASP A 40 -5.64 -1.61 19.04
C ASP A 40 -6.49 -0.34 19.06
N GLU A 41 -6.69 0.20 20.25
CA GLU A 41 -7.31 1.51 20.45
C GLU A 41 -6.25 2.60 20.71
N PRO A 42 -5.88 3.39 19.70
CA PRO A 42 -4.79 4.35 19.82
C PRO A 42 -5.16 5.62 20.58
N ARG A 43 -6.46 5.92 20.77
CA ARG A 43 -6.89 7.13 21.49
C ARG A 43 -6.52 7.09 22.97
N PHE A 44 -6.20 5.94 23.53
CA PHE A 44 -5.70 5.84 24.90
C PHE A 44 -4.37 6.55 25.12
N THR A 45 -3.50 6.59 24.10
CA THR A 45 -2.18 7.23 24.21
C THR A 45 -2.04 8.48 23.35
N GLN A 46 -2.80 8.58 22.24
CA GLN A 46 -2.66 9.65 21.25
C GLN A 46 -4.03 10.26 20.85
N PRO A 47 -4.85 10.73 21.82
CA PRO A 47 -6.24 11.14 21.55
C PRO A 47 -6.35 12.36 20.61
N LEU A 48 -5.48 13.36 20.75
CA LEU A 48 -5.53 14.57 19.93
C LEU A 48 -5.12 14.30 18.48
N LEU A 49 -4.08 13.48 18.28
CA LEU A 49 -3.62 13.09 16.96
C LEU A 49 -4.72 12.32 16.22
N TYR A 50 -5.32 11.31 16.88
CA TYR A 50 -6.37 10.51 16.26
C TYR A 50 -7.68 11.29 16.05
N LYS A 51 -7.95 12.31 16.87
CA LYS A 51 -9.03 13.27 16.58
C LYS A 51 -8.78 14.02 15.27
N ALA A 52 -7.55 14.53 15.07
CA ALA A 52 -7.18 15.21 13.82
C ALA A 52 -7.25 14.26 12.62
N ILE A 53 -6.66 13.06 12.72
CA ILE A 53 -6.71 12.02 11.67
C ILE A 53 -8.16 11.66 11.32
N SER A 54 -9.04 11.49 12.30
CA SER A 54 -10.45 11.14 12.05
C SER A 54 -11.25 12.22 11.33
N ALA A 55 -10.86 13.49 11.49
CA ALA A 55 -11.49 14.62 10.81
C ALA A 55 -10.88 14.88 9.42
N HIS A 56 -9.73 14.29 9.14
CA HIS A 56 -8.99 14.47 7.90
C HIS A 56 -9.51 13.53 6.81
N LEU A 57 -9.68 14.05 5.61
CA LEU A 57 -10.19 13.28 4.49
C LEU A 57 -9.13 12.27 4.03
N ASN A 58 -9.56 11.07 3.61
CA ASN A 58 -8.63 10.06 3.10
C ASN A 58 -7.92 10.58 1.83
N PRO A 59 -6.59 10.39 1.68
CA PRO A 59 -5.83 10.78 0.49
C PRO A 59 -6.48 10.34 -0.84
N ARG A 60 -7.09 9.15 -0.87
CA ARG A 60 -7.84 8.66 -2.03
C ARG A 60 -8.99 9.59 -2.38
N GLU A 61 -9.80 9.96 -1.40
CA GLU A 61 -10.96 10.84 -1.61
C GLU A 61 -10.52 12.27 -1.99
N ILE A 62 -9.45 12.78 -1.37
CA ILE A 62 -8.86 14.08 -1.74
C ILE A 62 -8.47 14.07 -3.22
N TYR A 63 -7.77 13.02 -3.67
CA TYR A 63 -7.31 12.92 -5.06
C TYR A 63 -8.47 12.67 -6.03
N THR A 64 -9.45 11.84 -5.66
CA THR A 64 -10.68 11.64 -6.43
C THR A 64 -11.42 12.97 -6.63
N GLN A 65 -11.58 13.79 -5.60
CA GLN A 65 -12.22 15.11 -5.71
C GLN A 65 -11.46 16.04 -6.66
N LYS A 66 -10.13 16.03 -6.63
CA LYS A 66 -9.29 16.77 -7.58
C LYS A 66 -9.55 16.32 -9.03
N LEU A 67 -9.53 15.02 -9.29
CA LEU A 67 -9.74 14.50 -10.66
C LEU A 67 -11.15 14.79 -11.19
N LEU A 68 -12.16 14.77 -10.31
CA LEU A 68 -13.53 15.15 -10.65
C LEU A 68 -13.65 16.64 -10.96
N SER A 69 -12.97 17.51 -10.18
CA SER A 69 -13.02 18.96 -10.42
C SER A 69 -12.25 19.38 -11.68
N GLU A 70 -11.20 18.65 -12.04
CA GLU A 70 -10.45 18.84 -13.28
C GLU A 70 -11.16 18.21 -14.50
N GLY A 71 -12.24 17.45 -14.30
CA GLY A 71 -12.97 16.77 -15.37
C GLY A 71 -12.20 15.61 -16.01
N ILE A 72 -11.10 15.17 -15.40
CA ILE A 72 -10.29 14.04 -15.87
C ILE A 72 -11.00 12.72 -15.55
N ALA A 73 -11.68 12.66 -14.40
CA ALA A 73 -12.51 11.53 -14.00
C ALA A 73 -13.98 11.95 -13.89
N ASN A 74 -14.87 10.97 -13.91
CA ASN A 74 -16.27 11.15 -13.56
C ASN A 74 -16.66 10.16 -12.45
N LYS A 75 -17.80 10.41 -11.81
CA LYS A 75 -18.24 9.61 -10.65
C LYS A 75 -18.46 8.13 -11.04
N GLN A 76 -19.04 7.87 -12.21
CA GLN A 76 -19.29 6.53 -12.69
C GLN A 76 -17.99 5.72 -12.81
N MET A 77 -16.96 6.31 -13.42
CA MET A 77 -15.64 5.68 -13.56
C MET A 77 -15.04 5.34 -12.20
N VAL A 78 -15.13 6.24 -11.21
CA VAL A 78 -14.61 6.00 -9.86
C VAL A 78 -15.36 4.84 -9.18
N ASP A 79 -16.69 4.83 -9.29
CA ASP A 79 -17.54 3.80 -8.69
C ASP A 79 -17.30 2.42 -9.36
N GLU A 80 -17.14 2.40 -10.68
CA GLU A 80 -16.80 1.20 -11.47
C GLU A 80 -15.44 0.63 -11.04
N MET A 81 -14.39 1.45 -10.98
CA MET A 81 -13.06 1.00 -10.54
C MET A 81 -13.07 0.42 -9.12
N GLN A 82 -13.86 1.01 -8.20
CA GLN A 82 -14.01 0.47 -6.85
C GLN A 82 -14.71 -0.88 -6.85
N SER A 83 -15.77 -1.02 -7.66
CA SER A 83 -16.52 -2.27 -7.79
C SER A 83 -15.64 -3.38 -8.38
N GLU A 84 -14.92 -3.09 -9.47
CA GLU A 84 -14.01 -4.04 -10.11
C GLU A 84 -12.92 -4.52 -9.16
N PHE A 85 -12.31 -3.59 -8.42
CA PHE A 85 -11.29 -3.93 -7.43
C PHE A 85 -11.86 -4.83 -6.32
N LYS A 86 -13.07 -4.54 -5.83
CA LYS A 86 -13.72 -5.36 -4.81
C LYS A 86 -14.06 -6.75 -5.34
N THR A 87 -14.60 -6.85 -6.55
CA THR A 87 -14.93 -8.13 -7.19
C THR A 87 -13.68 -8.98 -7.40
N MET A 88 -12.56 -8.37 -7.80
CA MET A 88 -11.27 -9.07 -7.89
C MET A 88 -10.85 -9.64 -6.53
N LEU A 89 -10.87 -8.83 -5.47
CA LEU A 89 -10.52 -9.30 -4.12
C LEU A 89 -11.45 -10.41 -3.60
N GLU A 90 -12.74 -10.34 -3.89
CA GLU A 90 -13.71 -11.38 -3.52
C GLU A 90 -13.44 -12.69 -4.27
N ALA A 91 -13.16 -12.61 -5.57
CA ALA A 91 -12.80 -13.78 -6.38
C ALA A 91 -11.51 -14.44 -5.88
N ASP A 92 -10.48 -13.66 -5.60
CA ASP A 92 -9.21 -14.16 -5.06
C ASP A 92 -9.39 -14.76 -3.66
N PHE A 93 -10.23 -14.14 -2.82
CA PHE A 93 -10.57 -14.69 -1.51
C PHE A 93 -11.28 -16.03 -1.61
N ASP A 94 -12.25 -16.18 -2.51
CA ASP A 94 -12.94 -17.44 -2.73
C ASP A 94 -12.04 -18.52 -3.34
N GLU A 95 -11.11 -18.14 -4.22
CA GLU A 95 -10.09 -19.06 -4.73
C GLU A 95 -9.15 -19.52 -3.62
N SER A 96 -8.72 -18.61 -2.74
CA SER A 96 -7.83 -18.94 -1.63
C SER A 96 -8.41 -20.01 -0.69
N LYS A 97 -9.74 -20.09 -0.54
CA LYS A 97 -10.43 -21.11 0.29
C LYS A 97 -10.33 -22.51 -0.29
N LYS A 98 -10.08 -22.65 -1.58
CA LYS A 98 -9.93 -23.95 -2.26
C LYS A 98 -8.54 -24.56 -2.04
N ILE A 99 -7.59 -23.79 -1.52
CA ILE A 99 -6.24 -24.24 -1.19
C ILE A 99 -6.28 -24.96 0.16
N GLU A 100 -6.26 -26.30 0.15
CA GLU A 100 -6.29 -27.10 1.39
C GLU A 100 -4.99 -27.04 2.19
N LEU A 101 -3.85 -26.97 1.50
CA LEU A 101 -2.53 -26.90 2.10
C LEU A 101 -1.72 -25.79 1.44
N ASN A 102 -1.29 -24.83 2.25
CA ASN A 102 -0.44 -23.75 1.78
C ASN A 102 1.01 -24.28 1.65
N VAL A 103 1.54 -24.30 0.42
CA VAL A 103 2.94 -24.66 0.17
C VAL A 103 3.79 -23.42 0.41
N ILE A 104 4.61 -23.46 1.46
CA ILE A 104 5.56 -22.37 1.73
C ILE A 104 6.73 -22.49 0.75
N THR A 105 6.73 -21.67 -0.29
CA THR A 105 7.87 -21.49 -1.19
C THR A 105 9.03 -20.83 -0.42
N PRO A 106 10.18 -21.48 -0.26
CA PRO A 106 11.34 -20.87 0.41
C PRO A 106 11.82 -19.62 -0.32
N PHE A 107 12.38 -18.67 0.44
CA PHE A 107 12.95 -17.45 -0.12
C PHE A 107 14.05 -17.78 -1.14
N MET A 108 13.94 -17.21 -2.34
CA MET A 108 14.85 -17.43 -3.48
C MET A 108 15.05 -18.92 -3.81
N GLN A 109 14.02 -19.76 -3.67
CA GLN A 109 14.11 -21.22 -3.85
C GLN A 109 14.93 -21.66 -5.08
N GLU A 110 14.82 -20.95 -6.20
CA GLU A 110 15.56 -21.22 -7.44
C GLU A 110 17.09 -21.04 -7.28
N GLU A 111 17.52 -20.01 -6.55
CA GLU A 111 18.93 -19.67 -6.31
C GLU A 111 19.60 -20.66 -5.34
N TRP A 112 18.81 -21.24 -4.43
CA TRP A 112 19.29 -22.18 -3.42
C TRP A 112 19.23 -23.65 -3.85
N THR A 113 18.82 -23.95 -5.09
CA THR A 113 18.71 -25.32 -5.61
C THR A 113 20.03 -26.11 -5.52
N ALA A 114 21.18 -25.42 -5.59
CA ALA A 114 22.50 -26.02 -5.43
C ALA A 114 22.93 -26.26 -3.97
N TYR A 115 22.16 -25.77 -2.98
CA TYR A 115 22.49 -25.80 -1.55
C TYR A 115 21.40 -26.56 -0.77
N PRO A 116 21.45 -27.90 -0.74
CA PRO A 116 20.48 -28.69 0.01
C PRO A 116 20.56 -28.36 1.51
N GLY A 117 19.39 -28.30 2.16
CA GLY A 117 19.31 -28.13 3.61
C GLY A 117 19.96 -29.31 4.35
N ALA A 118 20.47 -29.06 5.56
CA ALA A 118 21.06 -30.12 6.39
C ALA A 118 20.01 -31.20 6.72
N GLU A 119 20.38 -32.47 6.60
CA GLU A 119 19.50 -33.56 7.03
C GLU A 119 19.40 -33.60 8.57
N PRO A 120 18.20 -33.81 9.13
CA PRO A 120 18.05 -34.04 10.57
C PRO A 120 18.79 -35.33 10.97
N GLY A 121 19.62 -35.25 12.00
CA GLY A 121 20.30 -36.40 12.60
C GLY A 121 19.44 -37.20 13.56
#